data_AF-A0A3N0BQZ8-F1
#
_entry.id   AF-A0A3N0BQZ8-F1
#
_cell.length_a   1.000
_cell.length_b   1.000
_cell.length_c   1.000
_cell.angle_alpha   90.00
_cell.angle_beta   90.00
_cell.angle_gamma   90.00
#
_symmetry.space_group_name_H-M   'P 1'
#
loop_
_entity.id
_entity.type
_entity.pdbx_description
1 polymer ?
#
loop_
_entity_poly.entity_id
_entity_poly.type
_entity_poly.pdbx_seq_one_letter_code
_entity_poly.pdbx_strand_id
1 'polypeptide(L)'
;MKPRIFIGSSVEGLPIAKAIQTNLQHYAFVEIWSQTNFELSATTLNSLIESAKNSNFAIFVFTPDDTLNIRDNSVKAGYSGAC
;
A
#
# COMPACT_ATOMS: atom_id res chain seq x y z
N MET A 1 -3.05 -18.22 13.95
CA MET A 1 -2.19 -17.02 13.89
C MET A 1 -2.69 -16.16 12.74
N LYS A 2 -3.00 -14.87 12.95
CA LYS A 2 -3.45 -13.99 11.85
C LYS A 2 -2.22 -13.40 11.14
N PRO A 3 -2.14 -13.44 9.80
CA PRO A 3 -1.04 -12.83 9.06
C PRO A 3 -1.04 -11.30 9.23
N ARG A 4 0.14 -10.69 9.23
CA ARG A 4 0.30 -9.23 9.22
C ARG A 4 0.44 -8.73 7.79
N ILE A 5 -0.34 -7.73 7.43
CA ILE A 5 -0.37 -7.13 6.10
C ILE A 5 -0.21 -5.62 6.25
N PHE A 6 0.73 -5.03 5.51
CA PHE A 6 0.77 -3.59 5.37
C PHE A 6 0.22 -3.14 4.02
N ILE A 7 -0.43 -1.98 4.00
CA ILE A 7 -0.95 -1.37 2.78
C ILE A 7 -0.20 -0.07 2.49
N GLY A 8 0.47 0.00 1.35
CA GLY A 8 1.00 1.25 0.80
C GLY A 8 0.01 1.85 -0.21
N SER A 9 -0.31 3.12 -0.09
CA SER A 9 -1.11 3.85 -1.08
C SER A 9 -0.66 5.30 -1.17
N SER A 10 -0.95 5.94 -2.29
CA SER A 10 -0.96 7.40 -2.38
C SER A 10 -2.13 7.99 -1.57
N VAL A 11 -2.20 9.32 -1.50
CA VAL A 11 -3.32 10.03 -0.85
C VAL A 11 -4.62 9.79 -1.62
N GLU A 12 -4.56 9.78 -2.94
CA GLU A 12 -5.67 9.51 -3.86
C GLU A 12 -6.19 8.07 -3.69
N GLY A 13 -5.30 7.10 -3.42
CA GLY A 13 -5.64 5.70 -3.18
C GLY A 13 -6.13 5.38 -1.76
N LEU A 14 -6.09 6.33 -0.84
CA LEU A 14 -6.44 6.12 0.58
C LEU A 14 -7.87 5.57 0.81
N PRO A 15 -8.92 5.99 0.06
CA PRO A 15 -10.25 5.41 0.19
C PRO A 15 -10.27 3.90 -0.09
N ILE A 16 -9.51 3.46 -1.10
CA ILE A 16 -9.39 2.05 -1.48
C ILE A 16 -8.58 1.28 -0.42
N ALA A 17 -7.48 1.86 0.07
CA ALA A 17 -6.70 1.25 1.15
C ALA A 17 -7.54 0.99 2.42
N LYS A 18 -8.39 1.95 2.81
CA LYS A 18 -9.33 1.80 3.94
C LYS A 18 -10.40 0.73 3.69
N ALA A 19 -10.90 0.65 2.46
CA ALA A 19 -11.84 -0.41 2.08
C ALA A 19 -11.19 -1.79 2.21
N ILE A 20 -9.95 -1.96 1.72
CA ILE A 20 -9.20 -3.22 1.82
C ILE A 20 -8.98 -3.59 3.31
N GLN A 21 -8.53 -2.64 4.13
CA GLN A 21 -8.37 -2.84 5.57
C GLN A 21 -9.67 -3.34 6.23
N THR A 22 -10.79 -2.68 5.95
CA THR A 22 -12.10 -3.03 6.50
C THR A 22 -12.55 -4.43 6.10
N ASN A 23 -12.33 -4.82 4.83
CA ASN A 23 -12.73 -6.14 4.33
C ASN A 23 -11.83 -7.27 4.87
N LEU A 24 -10.55 -6.99 5.12
CA LEU A 24 -9.58 -7.98 5.55
C LEU A 24 -9.37 -8.07 7.07
N GLN A 25 -9.93 -7.14 7.86
CA GLN A 25 -9.74 -7.08 9.32
C GLN A 25 -10.08 -8.40 10.07
N HIS A 26 -11.03 -9.18 9.54
CA HIS A 26 -11.41 -10.45 10.15
C HIS A 26 -10.38 -11.54 9.92
N TYR A 27 -9.63 -11.49 8.82
CA TYR A 27 -8.70 -12.53 8.38
C TYR A 27 -7.24 -12.22 8.74
N ALA A 28 -6.86 -10.94 8.73
CA ALA A 28 -5.48 -10.49 8.89
C ALA A 28 -5.38 -9.25 9.79
N PHE A 29 -4.20 -9.01 10.34
CA PHE A 29 -3.88 -7.72 10.94
C PHE A 29 -3.43 -6.78 9.82
N VAL A 30 -4.29 -5.83 9.46
CA VAL A 30 -4.08 -4.97 8.30
C VAL A 30 -3.82 -3.53 8.73
N GLU A 31 -2.65 -3.03 8.39
CA GLU A 31 -2.19 -1.69 8.76
C GLU A 31 -1.91 -0.87 7.50
N ILE A 32 -2.48 0.33 7.41
CA ILE A 32 -2.18 1.25 6.31
C ILE A 32 -0.93 2.02 6.70
N TRP A 33 0.10 1.98 5.85
CA TRP A 33 1.41 2.56 6.16
C TRP A 33 1.35 4.07 6.46
N SER A 34 0.43 4.80 5.83
CA SER A 34 0.23 6.23 6.11
C SER A 34 -0.32 6.51 7.53
N GLN A 35 -0.82 5.49 8.22
CA GLN A 35 -1.34 5.55 9.59
C GLN A 35 -0.32 5.04 10.61
N THR A 36 0.75 4.38 10.14
CA THR A 36 1.82 3.88 11.01
C THR A 36 2.54 5.09 11.62
N ASN A 37 2.52 5.18 12.95
CA ASN A 37 3.15 6.26 13.68
C ASN A 37 4.64 6.32 13.32
N PHE A 38 5.02 7.35 12.56
CA PHE A 38 6.42 7.68 12.35
C PHE A 38 7.01 8.13 13.68
N GLU A 39 8.02 7.42 14.18
CA GLU A 39 8.92 8.06 15.14
C GLU A 39 9.55 9.26 14.43
N LEU A 40 9.46 10.44 15.06
CA LEU A 40 9.95 11.72 14.52
C LEU A 40 11.43 11.69 14.07
N SER A 41 12.20 10.71 14.53
CA SER A 41 13.62 10.48 14.22
C SER A 41 13.88 9.55 13.04
N ALA A 42 12.87 8.85 12.51
CA ALA A 42 13.05 7.85 11.45
C ALA A 42 12.74 8.43 10.05
N THR A 43 13.62 8.18 9.08
CA THR A 43 13.36 8.50 7.67
C THR A 43 12.18 7.66 7.15
N THR A 44 11.36 8.25 6.28
CA THR A 44 10.19 7.59 5.65
C THR A 44 10.52 6.23 5.04
N LEU A 45 11.67 6.14 4.36
CA LEU A 45 12.13 4.89 3.76
C LEU A 45 12.47 3.80 4.78
N ASN A 46 13.12 4.16 5.90
CA ASN A 46 13.47 3.19 6.95
C ASN A 46 12.21 2.63 7.62
N SER A 47 11.23 3.48 7.90
CA SER A 47 9.95 3.06 8.49
C SER A 47 9.17 2.11 7.57
N LEU A 48 9.22 2.34 6.25
CA LEU A 48 8.64 1.44 5.25
C LEU A 48 9.36 0.09 5.23
N ILE A 49 10.70 0.09 5.26
CA ILE A 49 11.51 -1.14 5.30
C ILE A 49 11.22 -1.95 6.56
N GLU A 50 11.09 -1.30 7.72
CA GLU A 50 10.74 -1.99 8.97
C GLU A 50 9.31 -2.55 8.94
N SER A 51 8.35 -1.80 8.42
CA SER A 51 6.98 -2.28 8.23
C SER A 51 6.93 -3.50 7.31
N ALA A 52 7.74 -3.50 6.24
CA ALA A 52 7.87 -4.64 5.34
C ALA A 52 8.52 -5.86 6.01
N LYS A 53 9.57 -5.67 6.82
CA LYS A 53 10.20 -6.75 7.60
C LYS A 53 9.26 -7.38 8.61
N ASN A 54 8.36 -6.58 9.19
CA ASN A 54 7.42 -7.01 10.23
C ASN A 54 6.06 -7.48 9.70
N SER A 55 5.91 -7.61 8.37
CA SER A 55 4.69 -8.03 7.70
C SER A 55 4.91 -9.31 6.90
N ASN A 56 3.89 -10.16 6.81
CA ASN A 56 3.91 -11.36 5.97
C ASN A 56 3.57 -11.03 4.51
N PHE A 57 2.72 -10.03 4.30
CA PHE A 57 2.30 -9.60 2.97
C PHE A 57 2.24 -8.07 2.87
N ALA A 58 2.27 -7.59 1.62
CA ALA A 58 2.16 -6.18 1.27
C ALA A 58 1.08 -6.00 0.21
N ILE A 59 0.25 -4.97 0.36
CA ILE A 59 -0.70 -4.55 -0.67
C ILE A 59 -0.34 -3.14 -1.08
N PHE A 60 -0.08 -2.92 -2.38
CA PHE A 60 0.17 -1.60 -2.93
C PHE A 60 -1.01 -1.18 -3.79
N VAL A 61 -1.61 -0.04 -3.44
CA VAL A 61 -2.73 0.56 -4.16
C VAL A 61 -2.19 1.68 -5.04
N PHE A 62 -2.29 1.48 -6.36
CA PHE A 62 -1.97 2.49 -7.37
C PHE A 62 -3.25 3.00 -8.02
N THR A 63 -3.29 4.30 -8.26
CA THR A 63 -4.39 5.03 -8.90
C THR A 63 -4.06 5.30 -10.38
N PRO A 64 -5.06 5.61 -11.24
CA PRO A 64 -4.81 5.86 -12.66
C PRO A 64 -3.76 6.93 -12.99
N ASP A 65 -3.58 7.89 -12.08
CA ASP A 65 -2.59 8.95 -12.20
C ASP A 65 -1.14 8.46 -12.02
N ASP A 66 -0.97 7.32 -11.35
CA ASP A 66 0.33 6.71 -11.10
C ASP A 66 0.96 6.13 -12.37
N THR A 67 2.28 6.31 -12.47
CA THR A 67 3.08 5.79 -13.59
C THR A 67 3.80 4.53 -13.12
N LEU A 68 3.52 3.41 -13.78
CA LEU A 68 4.15 2.12 -13.52
C LEU A 68 5.30 1.93 -14.51
N ASN A 69 6.50 1.66 -14.00
CA ASN A 69 7.65 1.28 -14.81
C ASN A 69 7.89 -0.23 -14.66
N ILE A 70 7.59 -1.00 -15.71
CA ILE A 70 7.71 -2.45 -15.72
C ILE A 70 8.64 -2.86 -16.85
N ARG A 71 9.83 -3.37 -16.52
CA ARG A 71 10.82 -3.87 -17.51
C ARG A 71 11.02 -2.85 -18.66
N ASP A 72 11.37 -1.61 -18.30
CA ASP A 72 11.56 -0.46 -19.19
C ASP A 72 10.33 0.06 -19.95
N ASN A 73 9.13 -0.40 -19.61
CA ASN A 73 7.88 0.13 -20.16
C ASN A 73 7.16 0.98 -19.11
N SER A 74 6.92 2.25 -19.44
CA SER A 74 6.11 3.17 -18.63
C SER A 74 4.65 3.09 -19.06
N VAL A 75 3.78 2.59 -18.17
CA VAL A 75 2.33 2.52 -18.39
C VAL A 75 1.59 3.24 -17.27
N LYS A 76 0.42 3.82 -17.56
CA LYS A 76 -0.46 4.32 -16.50
C LYS A 76 -1.09 3.14 -15.76
N ALA A 77 -1.21 3.24 -14.44
CA ALA A 77 -1.83 2.19 -13.62
C ALA A 77 -3.34 2.02 -13.91
N GLY A 78 -3.96 3.01 -14.56
CA GLY A 78 -5.38 2.98 -14.90
C GLY A 78 -5.68 2.05 -16.08
N TYR A 79 -6.86 1.42 -16.03
CA TYR A 79 -7.41 0.72 -17.18
C TYR A 79 -7.75 1.72 -18.28
N SER A 80 -7.06 1.62 -19.43
CA SER A 80 -7.56 2.17 -20.69
C SER A 80 -8.67 1.25 -21.20
N GLY A 81 -9.81 1.28 -20.52
CA GLY A 81 -11.05 0.69 -21.02
C GLY A 81 -11.61 1.62 -22.08
N ALA A 82 -11.12 1.50 -23.33
CA ALA A 82 -11.87 1.98 -24.47
C ALA A 82 -13.16 1.15 -24.56
N CYS A 83 -14.28 1.76 -24.18
CA CYS A 83 -15.59 1.36 -24.71
C CYS A 83 -15.75 1.98 -26.09
#